data_AF-A0A2Z6PK44-F1
#
_entry.id   AF-A0A2Z6PK44-F1
#
_cell.length_a   1.000
_cell.length_b   1.000
_cell.length_c   1.000
_cell.angle_alpha   90.00
_cell.angle_beta   90.00
_cell.angle_gamma   90.00
#
_symmetry.space_group_name_H-M   'P 1'
#
loop_
_entity.id
_entity.type
_entity.pdbx_description
1 polymer ?
#
loop_
_entity_poly.entity_id
_entity_poly.type
_entity_poly.pdbx_seq_one_letter_code
_entity_poly.pdbx_strand_id
1 'polypeptide(L)'
;MPLKCESLWTGSCVINDRLYVAGLGCNEINAQQLGFAQVYDPKQNNWNSISQMSNTMAPTFDGFVHDGTWFLKGYASEVEVMWQAYKPETTWSPVDNVMVSGCHDGVFKVSLNGQLYTLEYLRPDGEIDSWDIWRLNIYNRATDSWKELMECKLYGGHSVAAVVPLKGEICILYKNMAMNFIDVSGLHVREYIAGEVLENDIVCSHVLEV
;
A
#
# COMPACT_ATOMS: atom_id res chain seq x y z
N MET A 1 16.30 7.21 19.31
CA MET A 1 15.79 8.59 19.53
C MET A 1 14.38 8.70 18.96
N PRO A 2 13.47 9.50 19.57
CA PRO A 2 12.11 9.66 19.03
C PRO A 2 12.09 10.48 17.74
N LEU A 3 11.00 10.35 16.98
CA LEU A 3 10.69 11.23 15.84
C LEU A 3 10.68 12.69 16.32
N LYS A 4 11.19 13.62 15.51
CA LYS A 4 11.44 15.00 15.95
C LYS A 4 10.20 15.92 15.89
N CYS A 5 9.04 15.41 15.51
CA CYS A 5 7.82 16.20 15.32
C CYS A 5 6.61 15.46 15.92
N GLU A 6 5.74 16.17 16.63
CA GLU A 6 4.42 15.67 17.01
C GLU A 6 3.53 15.57 15.75
N SER A 7 3.21 14.34 15.35
CA SER A 7 2.53 14.05 14.08
C SER A 7 1.10 13.59 14.30
N LEU A 8 0.18 14.09 13.49
CA LEU A 8 -1.25 13.73 13.53
C LEU A 8 -1.64 12.75 12.41
N TRP A 9 -1.06 12.91 11.23
CA TRP A 9 -1.28 12.02 10.07
C TRP A 9 0.06 11.75 9.41
N THR A 10 0.40 10.47 9.27
CA THR A 10 1.68 10.05 8.70
C THR A 10 1.50 8.87 7.78
N GLY A 11 2.31 8.82 6.72
CA GLY A 11 2.65 7.60 6.03
C GLY A 11 4.13 7.27 6.25
N SER A 12 4.45 5.99 6.13
CA SER A 12 5.81 5.49 6.29
C SER A 12 6.19 4.47 5.22
N CYS A 13 7.48 4.38 4.91
CA CYS A 13 7.98 3.32 4.04
C CYS A 13 9.44 2.99 4.31
N VAL A 14 9.92 1.88 3.74
CA VAL A 14 11.33 1.49 3.79
C VAL A 14 11.91 1.52 2.38
N ILE A 15 13.01 2.26 2.21
CA ILE A 15 13.80 2.30 0.97
C ILE A 15 15.27 2.19 1.35
N ASN A 16 16.02 1.28 0.72
CA ASN A 16 17.46 1.11 0.92
C ASN A 16 17.86 1.03 2.42
N ASP A 17 17.19 0.15 3.18
CA ASP A 17 17.40 -0.09 4.61
C ASP A 17 17.18 1.11 5.53
N ARG A 18 16.45 2.13 5.06
CA ARG A 18 16.10 3.33 5.84
C ARG A 18 14.60 3.48 5.93
N LEU A 19 14.13 3.89 7.11
CA LEU A 19 12.71 4.16 7.36
C LEU A 19 12.42 5.62 7.06
N TYR A 20 11.49 5.87 6.17
CA TYR A 20 11.01 7.20 5.80
C TYR A 20 9.63 7.42 6.43
N VAL A 21 9.41 8.63 6.93
CA VAL A 21 8.12 9.06 7.49
C VAL A 21 7.83 10.45 6.95
N ALA A 22 6.61 10.66 6.45
CA ALA A 22 6.16 11.95 5.98
C ALA A 22 4.68 12.15 6.31
N GLY A 23 4.28 13.41 6.45
CA GLY A 23 2.89 13.75 6.73
C GLY A 23 2.75 15.12 7.37
N LEU A 24 1.72 15.25 8.22
CA LEU A 24 1.40 16.50 8.89
C LEU A 24 1.89 16.50 10.33
N GLY A 25 2.68 17.52 10.64
CA GLY A 25 3.05 17.90 11.98
C GLY A 25 2.23 19.09 12.45
N CYS A 26 2.08 19.22 13.77
CA CYS A 26 1.58 20.44 14.37
C CYS A 26 2.76 21.27 14.90
N ASN A 27 2.81 22.56 14.56
CA ASN A 27 3.70 23.48 15.27
C ASN A 27 2.99 23.97 16.54
N GLU A 28 3.45 23.54 17.71
CA GLU A 28 2.87 23.85 19.03
C GLU A 28 2.71 25.37 19.29
N ILE A 29 3.55 26.21 18.68
CA ILE A 29 3.55 27.66 18.93
C ILE A 29 2.38 28.36 18.20
N ASN A 30 2.03 27.90 17.00
CA ASN A 30 1.11 28.61 16.10
C ASN A 30 -0.09 27.77 15.63
N ALA A 31 -0.22 26.51 16.08
CA ALA A 31 -1.24 25.55 15.63
C ALA A 31 -1.31 25.37 14.09
N GLN A 32 -0.24 25.72 13.38
CA GLN A 32 -0.17 25.61 11.93
C GLN A 32 0.22 24.18 11.54
N GLN A 33 -0.56 23.57 10.66
CA GLN A 33 -0.21 22.28 10.05
C GLN A 33 0.91 22.50 9.03
N LEU A 34 2.00 21.77 9.19
CA LEU A 34 3.15 21.83 8.30
C LEU A 34 3.48 20.43 7.78
N GLY A 35 3.76 20.33 6.48
CA GLY A 35 4.30 19.13 5.89
C GLY A 35 5.70 18.86 6.43
N PHE A 36 5.93 17.64 6.90
CA PHE A 36 7.26 17.17 7.28
C PHE A 36 7.60 15.88 6.55
N ALA A 37 8.90 15.63 6.40
CA ALA A 37 9.42 14.38 5.90
C ALA A 37 10.79 14.12 6.55
N GLN A 38 10.97 12.92 7.08
CA GLN A 38 12.17 12.51 7.81
C GLN A 38 12.58 11.09 7.42
N VAL A 39 13.87 10.83 7.53
CA VAL A 39 14.47 9.51 7.31
C VAL A 39 15.24 9.09 8.55
N TYR A 40 15.03 7.86 8.99
CA TYR A 40 15.81 7.20 10.01
C TYR A 40 16.90 6.35 9.36
N ASP A 41 18.14 6.59 9.75
CA ASP A 41 19.28 5.73 9.41
C ASP A 41 19.60 4.83 10.61
N PRO A 42 19.32 3.51 10.54
CA PRO A 42 19.60 2.58 11.64
C PRO A 42 21.09 2.47 11.98
N LYS A 43 21.99 2.69 11.00
CA LYS A 43 23.44 2.62 11.23
C LYS A 43 23.94 3.79 12.07
N GLN A 44 23.26 4.94 11.94
CA GLN A 44 23.55 6.14 12.73
C GLN A 44 22.66 6.28 13.95
N ASN A 45 21.60 5.45 14.06
CA ASN A 45 20.55 5.54 15.08
C ASN A 45 19.98 6.96 15.21
N ASN A 46 19.72 7.61 14.06
CA ASN A 46 19.33 9.01 14.04
C ASN A 46 18.31 9.32 12.94
N TRP A 47 17.46 10.31 13.22
CA TRP A 47 16.51 10.89 12.28
C TRP A 47 17.10 12.14 11.62
N ASN A 48 17.00 12.20 10.30
CA ASN A 48 17.42 13.34 9.48
C ASN A 48 16.22 13.90 8.73
N SER A 49 16.14 15.23 8.60
CA SER A 49 15.14 15.87 7.74
C SER A 49 15.49 15.65 6.27
N ILE A 50 14.48 15.37 5.45
CA ILE A 50 14.60 15.33 4.00
C ILE A 50 13.78 16.48 3.39
N SER A 51 13.81 16.62 2.07
CA SER A 51 12.99 17.56 1.32
C SER A 51 11.54 17.53 1.79
N GLN A 52 10.96 18.70 2.08
CA GLN A 52 9.54 18.80 2.43
C GLN A 52 8.66 18.37 1.26
N MET A 53 7.46 17.86 1.58
CA MET A 53 6.44 17.53 0.58
C MET A 53 6.13 18.75 -0.29
N SER A 54 5.91 18.55 -1.59
CA SER A 54 5.59 19.63 -2.54
C SER A 54 4.29 20.32 -2.16
N ASN A 55 3.33 19.54 -1.68
CA ASN A 55 2.09 20.01 -1.10
C ASN A 55 1.97 19.43 0.31
N THR A 56 1.65 20.29 1.28
CA THR A 56 1.31 19.85 2.62
C THR A 56 0.00 19.05 2.54
N MET A 57 0.04 17.76 2.87
CA MET A 57 -1.13 16.89 2.83
C MET A 57 -1.16 15.91 4.01
N ALA A 58 -2.37 15.58 4.49
CA ALA A 58 -2.63 14.52 5.45
C ALA A 58 -2.61 13.16 4.73
N PRO A 59 -1.61 12.30 4.97
CA PRO A 59 -1.58 10.99 4.33
C PRO A 59 -2.78 10.14 4.77
N THR A 60 -3.38 9.43 3.83
CA THR A 60 -4.53 8.54 4.13
C THR A 60 -4.12 7.12 4.48
N PHE A 61 -2.89 6.73 4.14
CA PHE A 61 -2.23 5.48 4.48
C PHE A 61 -0.71 5.59 4.23
N ASP A 62 0.04 4.52 4.44
CA ASP A 62 1.51 4.47 4.32
C ASP A 62 2.05 4.69 2.88
N GLY A 63 1.21 4.60 1.85
CA GLY A 63 1.65 4.60 0.47
C GLY A 63 2.22 3.26 0.03
N PHE A 64 2.98 3.26 -1.07
CA PHE A 64 3.73 2.08 -1.52
C PHE A 64 5.07 2.47 -2.13
N VAL A 65 6.03 1.55 -2.10
CA VAL A 65 7.34 1.74 -2.74
C VAL A 65 7.40 0.89 -3.99
N HIS A 66 7.74 1.51 -5.12
CA HIS A 66 8.00 0.82 -6.37
C HIS A 66 9.22 1.45 -7.06
N ASP A 67 10.17 0.62 -7.50
CA ASP A 67 11.40 1.06 -8.16
C ASP A 67 12.17 2.15 -7.37
N GLY A 68 12.30 1.94 -6.05
CA GLY A 68 12.97 2.86 -5.13
C GLY A 68 12.28 4.22 -4.96
N THR A 69 11.05 4.37 -5.46
CA THR A 69 10.24 5.58 -5.36
C THR A 69 9.05 5.30 -4.43
N TRP A 70 8.84 6.17 -3.46
CA TRP A 70 7.69 6.13 -2.56
C TRP A 70 6.54 6.95 -3.15
N PHE A 71 5.36 6.36 -3.23
CA PHE A 71 4.14 7.00 -3.68
C PHE A 71 3.18 7.13 -2.49
N LEU A 72 2.79 8.35 -2.17
CA LEU A 72 1.96 8.68 -1.03
C LEU A 72 0.70 9.41 -1.49
N LYS A 73 -0.46 9.00 -0.95
CA LYS A 73 -1.75 9.65 -1.18
C LYS A 73 -2.14 10.42 0.06
N GLY A 74 -2.71 11.60 -0.11
CA GLY A 74 -3.20 12.39 1.00
C GLY A 74 -4.22 13.44 0.61
N TYR A 75 -4.79 14.07 1.64
CA TYR A 75 -5.67 15.24 1.53
C TYR A 75 -4.86 16.52 1.73
N ALA A 76 -4.69 17.33 0.69
CA ALA A 76 -4.02 18.63 0.79
C ALA A 76 -4.92 19.72 1.40
N SER A 77 -6.23 19.56 1.22
CA SER A 77 -7.30 20.37 1.82
C SER A 77 -8.51 19.45 2.09
N GLU A 78 -9.62 19.96 2.61
CA GLU A 78 -10.82 19.16 2.93
C GLU A 78 -11.38 18.34 1.75
N VAL A 79 -11.06 18.73 0.51
CA VAL A 79 -11.64 18.15 -0.72
C VAL A 79 -10.61 17.68 -1.74
N GLU A 80 -9.34 18.06 -1.62
CA GLU A 80 -8.33 17.74 -2.63
C GLU A 80 -7.53 16.49 -2.25
N VAL A 81 -7.87 15.37 -2.89
CA VAL A 81 -7.06 14.15 -2.86
C VAL A 81 -5.96 14.25 -3.91
N MET A 82 -4.72 14.03 -3.50
CA MET A 82 -3.59 14.03 -4.43
C MET A 82 -2.56 12.95 -4.11
N TRP A 83 -1.75 12.65 -5.10
CA TRP A 83 -0.59 11.78 -4.99
C TRP A 83 0.70 12.57 -5.11
N GLN A 84 1.68 12.17 -4.31
CA GLN A 84 3.05 12.67 -4.42
C GLN A 84 4.02 11.49 -4.45
N ALA A 85 5.09 11.64 -5.23
CA ALA A 85 6.19 10.70 -5.29
C ALA A 85 7.45 11.28 -4.68
N TYR A 86 8.22 10.45 -4.00
CA TYR A 86 9.51 10.78 -3.43
C TYR A 86 10.53 9.71 -3.80
N LYS A 87 11.66 10.15 -4.35
CA LYS A 87 12.85 9.32 -4.51
C LYS A 87 13.93 9.82 -3.53
N PRO A 88 14.70 8.95 -2.87
CA PRO A 88 15.77 9.39 -2.00
C PRO A 88 16.70 10.38 -2.70
N GLU A 89 17.12 11.40 -1.96
CA GLU A 89 18.02 12.48 -2.44
C GLU A 89 17.40 13.41 -3.50
N THR A 90 16.10 13.29 -3.79
CA THR A 90 15.37 14.23 -4.66
C THR A 90 14.38 15.09 -3.88
N THR A 91 13.62 15.91 -4.60
CA THR A 91 12.41 16.57 -4.08
C THR A 91 11.19 15.67 -4.30
N TRP A 92 10.12 15.97 -3.58
CA TRP A 92 8.81 15.42 -3.87
C TRP A 92 8.28 15.98 -5.20
N SER A 93 7.38 15.26 -5.84
CA SER A 93 6.66 15.72 -7.03
C SER A 93 5.21 15.21 -7.03
N PRO A 94 4.22 16.04 -7.42
CA PRO A 94 2.87 15.56 -7.70
C PRO A 94 2.88 14.48 -8.78
N VAL A 95 2.02 13.48 -8.67
CA VAL A 95 1.86 12.42 -9.66
C VAL A 95 0.39 12.21 -9.95
N ASP A 96 0.03 12.09 -11.21
CA ASP A 96 -1.31 11.69 -11.64
C ASP A 96 -1.17 10.87 -12.93
N ASN A 97 -1.14 9.55 -12.79
CA ASN A 97 -0.96 8.61 -13.89
C ASN A 97 -1.71 7.30 -13.61
N VAL A 98 -1.73 6.39 -14.59
CA VAL A 98 -2.47 5.10 -14.50
C VAL A 98 -1.98 4.25 -13.33
N MET A 99 -0.68 4.31 -13.01
CA MET A 99 -0.11 3.59 -11.89
C MET A 99 -0.71 4.03 -10.56
N VAL A 100 -0.98 5.33 -10.34
CA VAL A 100 -1.57 5.83 -9.07
C VAL A 100 -3.10 5.91 -9.11
N SER A 101 -3.72 6.13 -10.27
CA SER A 101 -5.17 6.35 -10.41
C SER A 101 -6.00 5.11 -10.04
N GLY A 102 -5.46 3.90 -10.23
CA GLY A 102 -6.08 2.64 -9.77
C GLY A 102 -6.09 2.45 -8.24
N CYS A 103 -5.98 3.50 -7.43
CA CYS A 103 -5.99 3.42 -5.96
C CYS A 103 -7.11 4.30 -5.39
N HIS A 104 -8.33 3.78 -5.50
CA HIS A 104 -9.47 4.21 -4.71
C HIS A 104 -9.58 3.36 -3.43
N ASP A 105 -10.48 3.78 -2.55
CA ASP A 105 -10.70 3.08 -1.28
C ASP A 105 -11.07 1.61 -1.56
N GLY A 106 -10.33 0.71 -0.92
CA GLY A 106 -10.51 -0.73 -1.07
C GLY A 106 -9.54 -1.47 -2.00
N VAL A 107 -8.59 -0.74 -2.62
CA VAL A 107 -7.51 -1.34 -3.39
C VAL A 107 -6.20 -1.29 -2.61
N PHE A 108 -5.65 -2.46 -2.29
CA PHE A 108 -4.33 -2.59 -1.66
C PHE A 108 -3.25 -2.70 -2.72
N LYS A 109 -2.08 -2.08 -2.48
CA LYS A 109 -0.92 -2.18 -3.36
C LYS A 109 0.25 -2.84 -2.67
N VAL A 110 0.92 -3.73 -3.39
CA VAL A 110 2.08 -4.45 -2.88
C VAL A 110 3.12 -4.62 -3.97
N SER A 111 4.37 -4.32 -3.63
CA SER A 111 5.51 -4.61 -4.49
C SER A 111 6.10 -5.96 -4.09
N LEU A 112 6.24 -6.86 -5.07
CA LEU A 112 6.84 -8.18 -4.90
C LEU A 112 7.77 -8.44 -6.07
N ASN A 113 9.03 -8.80 -5.79
CA ASN A 113 10.04 -9.12 -6.81
C ASN A 113 10.19 -8.05 -7.91
N GLY A 114 10.09 -6.76 -7.52
CA GLY A 114 10.20 -5.62 -8.44
C GLY A 114 8.97 -5.37 -9.30
N GLN A 115 7.93 -6.20 -9.21
CA GLN A 115 6.63 -5.99 -9.85
C GLN A 115 5.66 -5.34 -8.87
N LEU A 116 4.72 -4.56 -9.39
CA LEU A 116 3.69 -3.90 -8.59
C LEU A 116 2.34 -4.58 -8.84
N TYR A 117 1.69 -4.97 -7.74
CA TYR A 117 0.40 -5.63 -7.77
C TYR A 117 -0.65 -4.77 -7.07
N THR A 118 -1.89 -4.88 -7.53
CA THR A 118 -3.06 -4.45 -6.77
C THR A 118 -3.90 -5.65 -6.38
N LEU A 119 -4.44 -5.57 -5.17
CA LEU A 119 -5.41 -6.50 -4.67
C LEU A 119 -6.67 -5.70 -4.34
N GLU A 120 -7.74 -5.99 -5.07
CA GLU A 120 -9.02 -5.30 -4.97
C GLU A 120 -10.11 -6.27 -4.53
N TYR A 121 -10.95 -5.83 -3.60
CA TYR A 121 -12.20 -6.53 -3.36
C TYR A 121 -13.23 -6.06 -4.39
N LEU A 122 -13.89 -6.99 -5.05
CA LEU A 122 -14.99 -6.63 -5.93
C LEU A 122 -16.29 -6.63 -5.15
N ARG A 123 -17.14 -5.64 -5.41
CA ARG A 123 -18.57 -5.73 -5.12
C ARG A 123 -19.23 -6.14 -6.42
N PRO A 124 -19.73 -7.38 -6.56
CA PRO A 124 -20.30 -7.85 -7.82
C PRO A 124 -21.47 -6.99 -8.33
N ASP A 125 -22.19 -6.30 -7.45
CA ASP A 125 -23.51 -5.73 -7.76
C ASP A 125 -24.03 -4.70 -6.74
N GLY A 126 -23.26 -4.39 -5.69
CA GLY A 126 -23.76 -3.60 -4.55
C GLY A 126 -24.61 -4.41 -3.57
N GLU A 127 -24.72 -5.73 -3.73
CA GLU A 127 -25.28 -6.60 -2.71
C GLU A 127 -24.32 -6.75 -1.51
N ILE A 128 -24.94 -6.90 -0.35
CA ILE A 128 -24.29 -6.86 0.96
C ILE A 128 -23.75 -8.24 1.36
N ASP A 129 -23.79 -9.26 0.50
CA ASP A 129 -23.51 -10.65 0.92
C ASP A 129 -22.48 -11.43 0.06
N SER A 130 -21.85 -10.83 -0.96
CA SER A 130 -20.86 -11.48 -1.84
C SER A 130 -19.42 -10.97 -1.67
N TRP A 131 -19.05 -10.67 -0.43
CA TRP A 131 -17.79 -10.03 0.02
C TRP A 131 -16.49 -10.83 -0.14
N ASP A 132 -16.51 -11.93 -0.86
CA ASP A 132 -15.40 -12.88 -0.86
C ASP A 132 -14.59 -12.85 -2.16
N ILE A 133 -14.97 -12.08 -3.18
CA ILE A 133 -14.25 -12.06 -4.46
C ILE A 133 -13.13 -11.03 -4.44
N TRP A 134 -11.92 -11.53 -4.68
CA TRP A 134 -10.69 -10.75 -4.74
C TRP A 134 -10.08 -10.83 -6.13
N ARG A 135 -9.66 -9.68 -6.66
CA ARG A 135 -8.96 -9.56 -7.93
C ARG A 135 -7.52 -9.15 -7.69
N LEU A 136 -6.59 -9.90 -8.27
CA LEU A 136 -5.18 -9.53 -8.33
C LEU A 136 -4.86 -8.98 -9.71
N ASN A 137 -4.32 -7.77 -9.77
CA ASN A 137 -3.80 -7.19 -11.00
C ASN A 137 -2.30 -6.94 -10.87
N ILE A 138 -1.63 -6.92 -12.01
CA ILE A 138 -0.23 -6.51 -12.16
C ILE A 138 -0.13 -5.26 -13.01
N TYR A 139 0.75 -4.35 -12.62
CA TYR A 139 1.06 -3.17 -13.41
C TYR A 139 2.11 -3.48 -14.49
N ASN A 140 1.76 -3.23 -15.74
CA ASN A 140 2.68 -3.31 -16.87
C ASN A 140 3.26 -1.92 -17.18
N ARG A 141 4.55 -1.75 -16.88
CA ARG A 141 5.29 -0.51 -17.11
C ARG A 141 5.45 -0.17 -18.59
N ALA A 142 5.55 -1.17 -19.47
CA ALA A 142 5.78 -0.93 -20.90
C ALA A 142 4.55 -0.31 -21.57
N THR A 143 3.35 -0.63 -21.08
CA THR A 143 2.08 -0.15 -21.62
C THR A 143 1.37 0.87 -20.74
N ASP A 144 1.95 1.22 -19.58
CA ASP A 144 1.33 2.05 -18.53
C ASP A 144 -0.11 1.61 -18.22
N SER A 145 -0.30 0.31 -17.97
CA SER A 145 -1.63 -0.27 -17.78
C SER A 145 -1.65 -1.37 -16.73
N TRP A 146 -2.81 -1.57 -16.10
CA TRP A 146 -3.06 -2.70 -15.22
C TRP A 146 -3.61 -3.88 -16.03
N LYS A 147 -3.17 -5.08 -15.68
CA LYS A 147 -3.66 -6.34 -16.24
C LYS A 147 -4.10 -7.25 -15.10
N GLU A 148 -5.30 -7.83 -15.21
CA GLU A 148 -5.78 -8.84 -14.28
C GLU A 148 -4.99 -10.16 -14.44
N LEU A 149 -4.63 -10.76 -13.30
CA LEU A 149 -3.96 -12.06 -13.24
C LEU A 149 -4.89 -13.18 -12.80
N MET A 150 -5.72 -12.89 -11.80
CA MET A 150 -6.60 -13.88 -11.18
C MET A 150 -7.76 -13.20 -10.45
N GLU A 151 -8.85 -13.96 -10.36
CA GLU A 151 -9.98 -13.70 -9.49
C GLU A 151 -10.17 -14.90 -8.56
N CYS A 152 -10.36 -14.65 -7.27
CA CYS A 152 -10.44 -15.72 -6.29
C CYS A 152 -11.43 -15.42 -5.17
N LYS A 153 -12.13 -16.47 -4.72
CA LYS A 153 -12.97 -16.39 -3.54
C LYS A 153 -12.11 -16.67 -2.30
N LEU A 154 -11.89 -15.65 -1.47
CA LEU A 154 -11.05 -15.76 -0.26
C LEU A 154 -11.89 -15.71 1.01
N TYR A 155 -11.52 -16.54 1.99
CA TYR A 155 -12.03 -16.51 3.34
C TYR A 155 -11.57 -15.22 4.06
N GLY A 156 -12.50 -14.47 4.66
CA GLY A 156 -12.15 -13.39 5.61
C GLY A 156 -12.75 -12.01 5.35
N GLY A 157 -13.54 -11.81 4.28
CA GLY A 157 -14.23 -10.55 3.99
C GLY A 157 -13.34 -9.29 4.07
N HIS A 158 -13.95 -8.12 4.31
CA HIS A 158 -13.29 -6.80 4.23
C HIS A 158 -12.39 -6.43 5.42
N SER A 159 -12.20 -7.31 6.39
CA SER A 159 -11.46 -6.97 7.62
C SER A 159 -9.95 -7.15 7.45
N VAL A 160 -9.38 -6.63 6.35
CA VAL A 160 -7.93 -6.63 6.13
C VAL A 160 -7.25 -5.68 7.11
N ALA A 161 -6.19 -6.16 7.73
CA ALA A 161 -5.29 -5.40 8.57
C ALA A 161 -4.06 -4.94 7.79
N ALA A 162 -3.49 -5.80 6.94
CA ALA A 162 -2.33 -5.49 6.12
C ALA A 162 -2.24 -6.40 4.89
N VAL A 163 -1.56 -5.91 3.84
CA VAL A 163 -1.11 -6.72 2.70
C VAL A 163 0.39 -6.52 2.56
N VAL A 164 1.15 -7.61 2.64
CA VAL A 164 2.62 -7.53 2.70
C VAL A 164 3.27 -8.63 1.85
N PRO A 165 4.44 -8.37 1.24
CA PRO A 165 5.22 -9.44 0.62
C PRO A 165 5.87 -10.27 1.72
N LEU A 166 5.65 -11.59 1.71
CA LEU A 166 6.21 -12.50 2.71
C LEU A 166 6.66 -13.79 2.03
N LYS A 167 7.93 -14.15 2.20
CA LYS A 167 8.54 -15.38 1.65
C LYS A 167 8.36 -15.56 0.13
N GLY A 168 8.29 -14.46 -0.63
CA GLY A 168 8.13 -14.49 -2.09
C GLY A 168 6.66 -14.54 -2.56
N GLU A 169 5.71 -14.44 -1.64
CA GLU A 169 4.26 -14.44 -1.90
C GLU A 169 3.62 -13.15 -1.39
N ILE A 170 2.38 -12.89 -1.78
CA ILE A 170 1.57 -11.82 -1.21
C ILE A 170 0.78 -12.40 -0.04
N CYS A 171 0.99 -11.87 1.16
CA CYS A 171 0.24 -12.24 2.35
C CYS A 171 -0.81 -11.17 2.68
N ILE A 172 -2.07 -11.60 2.77
CA ILE A 172 -3.17 -10.80 3.30
C ILE A 172 -3.35 -11.20 4.76
N LEU A 173 -3.14 -10.26 5.67
CA LEU A 173 -3.39 -10.43 7.09
C LEU A 173 -4.73 -9.80 7.44
N TYR A 174 -5.63 -10.58 8.01
CA TYR A 174 -6.93 -10.12 8.49
C TYR A 174 -6.88 -9.74 9.97
N LYS A 175 -7.81 -8.89 10.42
CA LYS A 175 -7.91 -8.43 11.81
C LYS A 175 -8.17 -9.55 12.81
N ASN A 176 -8.76 -10.66 12.36
CA ASN A 176 -8.98 -11.87 13.17
C ASN A 176 -7.78 -12.83 13.17
N MET A 177 -6.61 -12.39 12.71
CA MET A 177 -5.38 -13.19 12.60
C MET A 177 -5.42 -14.32 11.56
N ALA A 178 -6.47 -14.42 10.75
CA ALA A 178 -6.43 -15.26 9.56
C ALA A 178 -5.42 -14.66 8.54
N MET A 179 -4.87 -15.52 7.69
CA MET A 179 -3.92 -15.12 6.65
C MET A 179 -4.18 -15.87 5.36
N ASN A 180 -4.14 -15.16 4.23
CA ASN A 180 -4.13 -15.78 2.91
C ASN A 180 -2.80 -15.49 2.21
N PHE A 181 -2.16 -16.52 1.68
CA PHE A 181 -0.91 -16.44 0.93
C PHE A 181 -1.20 -16.68 -0.54
N ILE A 182 -0.86 -15.70 -1.38
CA ILE A 182 -1.05 -15.77 -2.83
C ILE A 182 0.33 -15.99 -3.47
N ASP A 183 0.50 -17.16 -4.07
CA ASP A 183 1.61 -17.42 -5.00
C ASP A 183 1.23 -16.87 -6.38
N VAL A 184 1.87 -15.76 -6.74
CA VAL A 184 1.64 -15.09 -8.04
C VAL A 184 2.17 -15.87 -9.23
N SER A 185 3.06 -16.85 -9.03
CA SER A 185 3.64 -17.66 -10.11
C SER A 185 2.74 -18.83 -10.46
N GLY A 186 2.23 -19.53 -9.44
CA GLY A 186 1.28 -20.63 -9.58
C GLY A 186 -0.18 -20.21 -9.62
N LEU A 187 -0.49 -18.95 -9.31
CA LEU A 187 -1.85 -18.42 -9.11
C LEU A 187 -2.67 -19.25 -8.12
N HIS A 188 -2.00 -19.57 -7.02
CA HIS A 188 -2.49 -20.46 -5.99
C HIS A 188 -2.65 -19.71 -4.68
N VAL A 189 -3.71 -20.01 -3.93
CA VAL A 189 -3.96 -19.38 -2.64
C VAL A 189 -4.01 -20.42 -1.53
N ARG A 190 -3.24 -20.17 -0.47
CA ARG A 190 -3.26 -20.94 0.77
C ARG A 190 -3.85 -20.12 1.89
N GLU A 191 -4.88 -20.64 2.52
CA GLU A 191 -5.57 -19.99 3.62
C GLU A 191 -5.14 -20.56 4.97
N TYR A 192 -5.02 -19.69 5.97
CA TYR A 192 -4.74 -20.05 7.36
C TYR A 192 -5.74 -19.33 8.26
N ILE A 193 -6.60 -20.10 8.93
CA ILE A 193 -7.64 -19.56 9.80
C ILE A 193 -7.21 -19.78 11.25
N ALA A 194 -7.23 -18.72 12.06
CA ALA A 194 -6.88 -18.84 13.48
C ALA A 194 -7.94 -19.68 14.22
N GLY A 195 -7.56 -20.87 14.70
CA GLY A 195 -8.41 -21.75 15.52
C GLY A 195 -8.72 -23.12 14.89
N GLU A 196 -8.65 -23.23 13.56
CA GLU A 196 -8.73 -24.49 12.83
C GLU A 196 -7.61 -24.47 11.78
N VAL A 197 -6.60 -25.34 11.92
CA VAL A 197 -5.56 -25.49 10.89
C VAL A 197 -6.20 -26.21 9.70
N LEU A 198 -6.94 -25.47 8.89
CA LEU A 198 -7.41 -25.88 7.58
C LEU A 198 -6.52 -25.16 6.57
N GLU A 199 -5.60 -25.90 5.96
CA GLU A 199 -4.85 -25.44 4.80
C GLU A 199 -5.68 -25.81 3.58
N ASN A 200 -6.50 -24.86 3.13
CA ASN A 200 -7.26 -25.03 1.89
C ASN A 200 -6.42 -24.46 0.75
N ASP A 201 -6.17 -25.32 -0.23
CA ASP A 201 -5.54 -24.99 -1.48
C ASP A 201 -6.64 -24.54 -2.46
N ILE A 202 -6.76 -23.22 -2.66
CA ILE A 202 -7.76 -22.64 -3.56
C ILE A 202 -7.10 -22.33 -4.90
N VAL A 203 -7.57 -23.02 -5.94
CA VAL A 203 -7.22 -22.70 -7.34
C VAL A 203 -8.14 -21.58 -7.80
N CYS A 204 -7.54 -20.44 -8.14
CA CYS A 204 -8.27 -19.26 -8.57
C CYS A 204 -8.58 -19.32 -10.07
N SER A 205 -9.67 -18.66 -10.50
CA SER A 205 -10.00 -18.63 -11.93
C SER A 205 -8.96 -17.79 -12.66
N HIS A 206 -8.38 -18.37 -13.70
CA HIS A 206 -7.47 -17.64 -14.54
C HIS A 206 -8.28 -16.84 -15.56
N VAL A 207 -8.19 -15.52 -15.48
CA VAL A 207 -8.68 -14.64 -16.54
C VAL A 207 -7.58 -14.49 -17.59
N LEU A 208 -7.15 -15.62 -18.17
CA LEU A 208 -6.45 -15.58 -19.45
C LEU A 208 -7.43 -15.90 -20.56
N GLU A 209 -7.88 -14.86 -21.24
CA GLU A 209 -8.22 -14.95 -22.65
C GLU A 209 -7.41 -13.91 -23.44
N VAL A 210 -6.59 -14.46 -24.35
CA VAL A 210 -5.93 -13.89 -25.55
C VAL A 210 -4.96 -12.71 -25.37
#